data_AF-A0AAE0ZBJ2-F1
#
_entry.id   AF-A0AAE0ZBJ2-F1
#
_cell.length_a   1.000
_cell.length_b   1.000
_cell.length_c   1.000
_cell.angle_alpha   90.00
_cell.angle_beta   90.00
_cell.angle_gamma   90.00
#
_symmetry.space_group_name_H-M   'P 1'
#
loop_
_entity.id
_entity.type
_entity.pdbx_description
1 polymer ?
#
loop_
_entity_poly.entity_id
_entity_poly.type
_entity_poly.pdbx_seq_one_letter_code
_entity_poly.pdbx_strand_id
1 'polypeptide(L)'
;MTSRTSSTKTRDRPNPQLDNLSTKEEVRKAVKLLSCGKAPGPDAIPAEVYKAGGPVMIQKLTHRFQCIWREGKVPQQSKDASIVHIYKRKGNCQSCNNHKGISHLCIAGKTLARVLLNRLLQTKTPPRKPVRLPRRSWDI
;
A
#
# COMPACT_ATOMS: atom_id res chain seq x y z
N MET A 1 16.98 47.65 10.19
CA MET A 1 17.64 46.34 10.32
C MET A 1 16.56 45.29 10.54
N THR A 2 16.17 44.56 9.51
CA THR A 2 15.12 43.54 9.58
C THR A 2 15.73 42.20 10.00
N SER A 3 15.43 41.77 11.21
CA SER A 3 15.91 40.49 11.76
C SER A 3 15.19 39.34 11.07
N ARG A 4 15.96 38.55 10.32
CA ARG A 4 15.54 37.30 9.67
C ARG A 4 15.24 36.26 10.76
N THR A 5 13.98 35.86 10.88
CA THR A 5 13.58 34.72 11.71
C THR A 5 14.14 33.43 11.09
N SER A 6 15.00 32.75 11.85
CA SER A 6 15.56 31.45 11.48
C SER A 6 14.48 30.37 11.62
N SER A 7 14.12 29.75 10.50
CA SER A 7 13.24 28.59 10.48
C SER A 7 13.92 27.42 11.21
N THR A 8 13.29 26.97 12.30
CA THR A 8 13.74 25.87 13.14
C THR A 8 13.69 24.56 12.34
N LYS A 9 14.87 24.00 12.01
CA LYS A 9 15.02 22.63 11.51
C LYS A 9 14.48 21.66 12.56
N THR A 10 13.31 21.07 12.31
CA THR A 10 12.73 20.03 13.16
C THR A 10 13.75 18.92 13.32
N ARG A 11 14.19 18.64 14.55
CA ARG A 11 15.00 17.47 14.86
C ARG A 11 14.11 16.24 14.66
N ASP A 12 14.32 15.48 13.58
CA ASP A 12 13.63 14.21 13.38
C ASP A 12 13.96 13.30 14.55
N ARG A 13 12.94 12.98 15.36
CA ARG A 13 13.07 11.97 16.40
C ARG A 13 13.08 10.61 15.70
N PRO A 14 14.04 9.72 16.03
CA PRO A 14 14.03 8.37 15.47
C PRO A 14 12.69 7.70 15.80
N ASN A 15 12.10 7.05 14.80
CA ASN A 15 10.86 6.30 14.95
C ASN A 15 11.18 4.81 14.72
N PRO A 16 11.50 4.05 15.78
CA PRO A 16 11.94 2.66 15.65
C PRO A 16 10.95 1.79 14.86
N GLN A 17 9.64 2.07 14.93
CA GLN A 17 8.64 1.30 14.19
C GLN A 17 8.72 1.50 12.67
N LEU A 18 9.16 2.67 12.22
CA LEU A 18 9.35 2.96 10.81
C LEU A 18 10.78 2.63 10.37
N ASP A 19 11.78 2.94 11.19
CA ASP A 19 13.19 2.86 10.84
C ASP A 19 13.74 1.42 10.75
N ASN A 20 13.10 0.48 11.46
CA ASN A 20 13.50 -0.92 11.48
C ASN A 20 13.22 -1.66 10.16
N LEU A 21 14.05 -2.66 9.84
CA LEU A 21 13.85 -3.51 8.67
C LEU A 21 12.50 -4.27 8.73
N SER A 22 11.94 -4.57 7.55
CA SER A 22 10.73 -5.39 7.44
C SER A 22 10.96 -6.82 7.94
N THR A 23 10.01 -7.31 8.74
CA THR A 23 10.03 -8.69 9.28
C THR A 23 9.28 -9.64 8.36
N LYS A 24 9.59 -10.95 8.45
CA LYS A 24 8.84 -11.99 7.72
C LYS A 24 7.36 -12.00 8.07
N GLU A 25 7.04 -11.70 9.33
CA GLU A 25 5.65 -11.72 9.83
C GLU A 25 4.81 -10.58 9.25
N GLU A 26 5.37 -9.37 9.13
CA GLU A 26 4.70 -8.25 8.46
C GLU A 26 4.41 -8.56 6.99
N VAL A 27 5.40 -9.13 6.29
CA VAL A 27 5.25 -9.52 4.88
C VAL A 27 4.21 -10.63 4.74
N ARG A 28 4.24 -11.64 5.61
CA ARG A 28 3.25 -12.73 5.63
C ARG A 28 1.83 -12.20 5.83
N LYS A 29 1.62 -11.28 6.78
CA LYS A 29 0.33 -10.61 7.00
C LYS A 29 -0.11 -9.84 5.75
N ALA A 30 0.81 -9.10 5.11
CA ALA A 30 0.50 -8.35 3.89
C ALA A 30 0.11 -9.27 2.72
N VAL A 31 0.82 -10.39 2.51
CA VAL A 31 0.51 -11.37 1.46
C VAL A 31 -0.85 -12.04 1.69
N LYS A 32 -1.20 -12.38 2.93
CA LYS A 32 -2.53 -12.94 3.25
C LYS A 32 -3.67 -12.00 2.87
N LEU A 33 -3.47 -10.69 2.99
CA LEU A 33 -4.46 -9.65 2.69
C LEU A 33 -4.59 -9.33 1.18
N LEU A 34 -3.78 -9.95 0.31
CA LEU A 34 -3.94 -9.78 -1.13
C LEU A 34 -5.32 -10.31 -1.59
N SER A 35 -5.92 -9.65 -2.57
CA SER A 35 -7.15 -10.15 -3.19
C SER A 35 -6.81 -11.07 -4.36
N CYS A 36 -7.48 -12.22 -4.43
CA CYS A 36 -7.42 -13.16 -5.54
C CYS A 36 -8.46 -12.80 -6.62
N GLY A 37 -8.33 -13.36 -7.82
CA GLY A 37 -9.23 -13.14 -8.96
C GLY A 37 -9.11 -11.74 -9.56
N LYS A 38 -7.99 -11.05 -9.34
CA LYS A 38 -7.70 -9.72 -9.90
C LYS A 38 -6.66 -9.84 -11.00
N ALA A 39 -6.78 -8.98 -12.01
CA ALA A 39 -5.77 -8.89 -13.07
C ALA A 39 -4.38 -8.58 -12.47
N PRO A 40 -3.33 -9.29 -12.91
CA PRO A 40 -1.96 -9.06 -12.47
C PRO A 40 -1.45 -7.68 -12.94
N GLY A 41 -0.27 -7.30 -12.45
CA GLY A 41 0.43 -6.12 -12.96
C GLY A 41 1.14 -6.42 -14.29
N PRO A 42 2.03 -5.51 -14.73
CA PRO A 42 2.82 -5.68 -15.94
C PRO A 42 3.74 -6.91 -15.92
N ASP A 43 4.03 -7.44 -14.73
CA ASP A 43 4.82 -8.66 -14.53
C ASP A 43 4.04 -9.96 -14.82
N ALA A 44 2.73 -9.87 -15.05
CA ALA A 44 1.84 -11.00 -15.29
C ALA A 44 1.79 -12.05 -14.15
N ILE A 45 2.33 -11.75 -12.97
CA ILE A 45 2.30 -12.66 -11.81
C ILE A 45 1.08 -12.36 -10.93
N PRO A 46 0.12 -13.28 -10.82
CA PRO A 46 -1.11 -13.05 -10.05
C PRO A 46 -0.90 -13.25 -8.54
N ALA A 47 -1.80 -12.73 -7.72
CA ALA A 47 -1.68 -12.75 -6.25
C ALA A 47 -1.68 -14.17 -5.66
N GLU A 48 -2.30 -15.11 -6.36
CA GLU A 48 -2.41 -16.53 -6.06
C GLU A 48 -1.03 -17.17 -5.98
N VAL A 49 -0.11 -16.82 -6.88
CA VAL A 49 1.28 -17.32 -6.85
C VAL A 49 1.98 -16.89 -5.56
N TYR A 50 1.77 -15.64 -5.14
CA TYR A 50 2.37 -15.13 -3.91
C TYR A 50 1.80 -15.81 -2.65
N LYS A 51 0.50 -16.13 -2.65
CA LYS A 51 -0.14 -16.87 -1.55
C LYS A 51 0.25 -18.34 -1.53
N ALA A 52 0.36 -18.98 -2.69
CA ALA A 52 0.71 -20.39 -2.83
C ALA A 52 2.21 -20.65 -2.60
N GLY A 53 3.08 -19.66 -2.83
CA GLY A 53 4.53 -19.80 -2.73
C GLY A 53 5.08 -20.03 -1.31
N GLY A 54 4.23 -20.03 -0.28
CA GLY A 54 4.58 -20.49 1.06
C GLY A 54 5.74 -19.71 1.74
N PRO A 55 6.45 -20.35 2.67
CA PRO A 55 7.54 -19.71 3.42
C PRO A 55 8.70 -19.20 2.55
N VAL A 56 8.99 -19.89 1.43
CA VAL A 56 10.06 -19.51 0.50
C VAL A 56 9.74 -18.17 -0.16
N MET A 57 8.48 -17.98 -0.61
CA MET A 57 8.03 -16.71 -1.18
C MET A 57 8.14 -15.57 -0.16
N ILE A 58 7.71 -15.80 1.09
CA ILE A 58 7.83 -14.80 2.16
C ILE A 58 9.29 -14.43 2.39
N GLN A 59 10.20 -15.40 2.47
CA GLN A 59 11.62 -15.15 2.66
C GLN A 59 12.21 -14.31 1.52
N LYS A 60 11.90 -14.63 0.26
CA LYS A 60 12.39 -13.88 -0.91
C LYS A 60 11.85 -12.45 -0.94
N LEU A 61 10.55 -12.27 -0.66
CA LEU A 61 9.94 -10.94 -0.56
C LEU A 61 10.55 -10.10 0.55
N THR A 62 10.68 -10.66 1.76
CA THR A 62 11.28 -9.95 2.90
C THR A 62 12.70 -9.52 2.57
N HIS A 63 13.52 -10.42 2.02
CA HIS A 63 14.87 -10.07 1.61
C HIS A 63 14.88 -8.91 0.61
N ARG A 64 14.01 -8.97 -0.42
CA ARG A 64 13.90 -7.90 -1.41
C ARG A 64 13.49 -6.56 -0.80
N PHE A 65 12.50 -6.55 0.09
CA PHE A 65 12.04 -5.32 0.75
C PHE A 65 13.11 -4.73 1.68
N GLN A 66 13.90 -5.58 2.34
CA GLN A 66 15.03 -5.12 3.14
C GLN A 66 16.14 -4.51 2.28
N CYS A 67 16.42 -5.03 1.09
CA CYS A 67 17.35 -4.39 0.15
C CYS A 67 16.84 -3.03 -0.29
N ILE A 68 15.55 -2.92 -0.66
CA ILE A 68 14.92 -1.64 -0.99
C ILE A 68 15.06 -0.62 0.15
N TRP A 69 14.87 -1.08 1.39
CA TRP A 69 14.99 -0.23 2.58
C TRP A 69 16.42 0.29 2.78
N ARG A 70 17.42 -0.59 2.67
CA ARG A 70 18.84 -0.23 2.83
C ARG A 70 19.36 0.66 1.71
N GLU A 71 18.96 0.39 0.47
CA GLU A 71 19.42 1.12 -0.71
C GLU A 71 18.66 2.44 -0.91
N GLY A 72 17.48 2.59 -0.29
CA GLY A 72 16.58 3.72 -0.52
C GLY A 72 16.00 3.77 -1.94
N LYS A 73 16.12 2.68 -2.71
CA LYS A 73 15.74 2.60 -4.12
C LYS A 73 14.67 1.56 -4.35
N VAL A 74 13.51 2.01 -4.81
CA VAL A 74 12.42 1.13 -5.25
C VAL A 74 12.65 0.76 -6.73
N PRO A 75 12.61 -0.54 -7.11
CA PRO A 75 12.73 -0.97 -8.49
C PRO A 75 11.68 -0.29 -9.39
N GLN A 76 12.04 0.02 -10.63
CA GLN A 76 11.12 0.69 -11.56
C GLN A 76 9.88 -0.17 -11.84
N GLN A 77 10.04 -1.49 -12.00
CA GLN A 77 8.95 -2.45 -12.15
C GLN A 77 7.93 -2.42 -10.99
N SER A 78 8.34 -2.00 -9.78
CA SER A 78 7.42 -1.84 -8.64
C SER A 78 6.62 -0.54 -8.68
N LYS A 79 7.07 0.43 -9.48
CA LYS A 79 6.44 1.75 -9.70
C LYS A 79 5.59 1.77 -10.97
N ASP A 80 5.93 0.96 -11.97
CA ASP A 80 5.21 0.90 -13.23
C ASP A 80 3.83 0.26 -13.04
N ALA A 81 2.85 0.78 -13.79
CA ALA A 81 1.48 0.31 -13.77
C ALA A 81 0.90 0.24 -15.19
N SER A 82 0.14 -0.81 -15.48
CA SER A 82 -0.68 -0.86 -16.69
C SER A 82 -1.97 -0.09 -16.45
N ILE A 83 -2.29 0.88 -17.30
CA ILE A 83 -3.50 1.71 -17.18
C ILE A 83 -4.56 1.15 -18.14
N VAL A 84 -5.66 0.67 -17.57
CA VAL A 84 -6.83 0.19 -18.31
C VAL A 84 -7.95 1.22 -18.20
N HIS A 85 -8.51 1.63 -19.33
CA HIS A 85 -9.65 2.55 -19.36
C HIS A 85 -10.96 1.76 -19.26
N ILE A 86 -11.80 2.12 -18.28
CA ILE A 86 -13.13 1.52 -18.09
C ILE A 86 -14.20 2.59 -18.31
N TYR A 87 -15.13 2.28 -19.20
CA TYR A 87 -16.29 3.12 -19.46
C TYR A 87 -17.19 3.23 -18.22
N LYS A 88 -17.54 4.47 -17.83
CA LYS A 88 -18.37 4.76 -16.65
C LYS A 88 -19.84 4.34 -16.81
N ARG A 89 -20.23 3.82 -17.98
CA ARG A 89 -21.62 3.47 -18.33
C ARG A 89 -22.58 4.65 -18.27
N LYS A 90 -22.08 5.84 -18.62
CA LYS A 90 -22.86 7.08 -18.67
C LYS A 90 -22.38 7.96 -19.83
N GLY A 91 -23.32 8.51 -20.60
CA GLY A 91 -23.04 9.41 -21.72
C GLY A 91 -22.64 8.68 -23.00
N ASN A 92 -21.85 9.34 -23.85
CA ASN A 92 -21.30 8.77 -25.07
C ASN A 92 -20.03 7.96 -24.77
N CYS A 93 -19.95 6.71 -25.23
CA CYS A 93 -18.79 5.84 -25.06
C CYS A 93 -17.53 6.32 -25.82
N GLN A 94 -17.68 7.15 -26.85
CA GLN A 94 -16.57 7.72 -27.63
C GLN A 94 -15.91 8.92 -26.93
N SER A 95 -16.54 9.48 -25.90
CA SER A 95 -15.97 10.62 -25.18
C SER A 95 -15.02 10.15 -24.07
N CYS A 96 -13.74 10.58 -24.12
CA CYS A 96 -12.72 10.22 -23.13
C CYS A 96 -13.12 10.56 -21.68
N ASN A 97 -13.86 11.66 -21.46
CA ASN A 97 -14.32 12.07 -20.13
C ASN A 97 -15.27 11.05 -19.48
N ASN A 98 -15.93 10.21 -20.28
CA ASN A 98 -16.84 9.18 -19.80
C ASN A 98 -16.12 7.86 -19.45
N HIS A 99 -14.79 7.84 -19.45
CA HIS A 99 -13.97 6.72 -18.98
C HIS A 99 -13.26 7.05 -17.67
N LYS A 100 -12.83 6.02 -16.95
CA LYS A 100 -11.89 6.14 -15.82
C LYS A 100 -10.71 5.21 -16.04
N GLY A 101 -9.50 5.70 -15.77
CA GLY A 101 -8.31 4.87 -15.75
C GLY A 101 -8.24 4.03 -14.47
N ILE A 102 -7.86 2.76 -14.60
CA ILE A 102 -7.50 1.89 -13.47
C ILE A 102 -6.06 1.45 -13.66
N SER A 103 -5.24 1.71 -12.65
CA SER A 103 -3.81 1.35 -12.65
C SER A 103 -3.59 -0.01 -12.00
N HIS A 104 -3.07 -0.95 -12.77
CA HIS A 104 -2.67 -2.28 -12.33
C HIS A 104 -1.17 -2.30 -12.04
N LEU A 105 -0.80 -2.22 -10.76
CA LEU A 105 0.59 -2.42 -10.30
C LEU A 105 0.90 -3.91 -10.10
N CYS A 106 2.19 -4.26 -10.19
CA CYS A 106 2.68 -5.57 -9.79
C CYS A 106 2.33 -5.90 -8.34
N ILE A 107 2.16 -7.20 -8.06
CA ILE A 107 1.72 -7.65 -6.74
C ILE A 107 2.80 -7.40 -5.68
N ALA A 108 4.08 -7.57 -6.01
CA ALA A 108 5.18 -7.27 -5.09
C ALA A 108 5.18 -5.81 -4.62
N GLY A 109 4.94 -4.85 -5.54
CA GLY A 109 4.79 -3.43 -5.21
C GLY A 109 3.60 -3.15 -4.31
N LYS A 110 2.44 -3.77 -4.58
CA LYS A 110 1.25 -3.69 -3.72
C LYS A 110 1.51 -4.24 -2.31
N THR A 111 2.25 -5.35 -2.22
CA THR A 111 2.63 -5.95 -0.93
C THR A 111 3.56 -5.02 -0.14
N LEU A 112 4.57 -4.41 -0.80
CA LEU A 112 5.45 -3.43 -0.17
C LEU A 112 4.65 -2.23 0.38
N ALA A 113 3.77 -1.66 -0.44
CA ALA A 113 2.88 -0.57 -0.03
C ALA A 113 1.98 -0.96 1.15
N ARG A 114 1.49 -2.20 1.18
CA ARG A 114 0.69 -2.72 2.30
C ARG A 114 1.50 -2.82 3.60
N VAL A 115 2.74 -3.29 3.55
CA VAL A 115 3.64 -3.33 4.73
C VAL A 115 3.85 -1.92 5.27
N LEU A 116 4.16 -0.96 4.40
CA LEU A 116 4.35 0.45 4.79
C LEU A 116 3.08 1.06 5.39
N LEU A 117 1.92 0.82 4.76
CA LEU A 117 0.63 1.29 5.26
C LEU A 117 0.34 0.73 6.66
N ASN A 118 0.57 -0.57 6.88
CA ASN A 118 0.33 -1.19 8.18
C ASN A 118 1.21 -0.58 9.28
N ARG A 119 2.46 -0.20 8.97
CA ARG A 119 3.35 0.49 9.91
C ARG A 119 2.87 1.92 10.19
N LEU A 120 2.51 2.67 9.15
CA LEU A 120 2.01 4.04 9.29
C LEU A 120 0.70 4.12 10.08
N LEU A 121 -0.17 3.12 9.97
CA LEU A 121 -1.40 3.07 10.74
C LEU A 121 -1.13 2.78 12.23
N GLN A 122 -0.15 1.91 12.53
CA GLN A 122 0.27 1.64 13.91
C GLN A 122 0.86 2.88 14.61
N THR A 123 1.47 3.80 13.86
CA THR A 123 2.04 5.04 14.43
C THR A 123 1.02 6.18 14.61
N LYS A 124 -0.10 6.18 13.88
CA LYS A 124 -1.06 7.31 13.84
C LYS A 124 -2.37 7.10 14.59
N THR A 125 -2.65 5.95 15.19
CA THR A 125 -3.95 5.71 15.86
C THR A 125 -3.81 5.41 17.36
N PRO A 126 -4.33 6.27 18.28
CA PRO A 126 -4.91 5.75 19.52
C PRO A 126 -6.10 4.83 19.17
N PRO A 127 -6.46 3.87 20.04
CA PRO A 127 -7.53 2.91 19.76
C PRO A 127 -8.80 3.66 19.34
N ARG A 128 -9.34 3.32 18.17
CA ARG A 128 -10.63 3.85 17.73
C ARG A 128 -11.66 3.44 18.77
N LYS A 129 -12.15 4.40 19.58
CA LYS A 129 -13.32 4.18 20.43
C LYS A 129 -14.44 3.66 19.53
N PRO A 130 -15.15 2.58 19.89
CA PRO A 130 -16.27 2.12 19.11
C PRO A 130 -17.23 3.29 18.96
N VAL A 131 -17.56 3.63 17.71
CA VAL A 131 -18.61 4.60 17.41
C VAL A 131 -19.89 3.98 17.97
N ARG A 132 -20.36 4.49 19.12
CA ARG A 132 -21.72 4.22 19.57
C ARG A 132 -22.62 4.90 18.56
N LEU A 133 -23.10 4.15 17.58
CA LEU A 133 -24.25 4.60 16.81
C LEU A 133 -25.40 4.77 17.81
N PRO A 134 -26.13 5.89 17.79
CA PRO A 134 -27.35 5.99 18.57
C PRO A 134 -28.25 4.81 18.19
N ARG A 135 -28.80 4.11 19.21
CA ARG A 135 -29.81 3.07 18.99
C ARG A 135 -30.93 3.71 18.17
N ARG A 136 -31.16 3.21 16.95
CA ARG A 136 -32.28 3.64 16.12
C ARG A 136 -33.56 3.12 16.79
N SER A 137 -34.49 4.01 17.09
CA SER A 137 -35.74 3.73 17.80
C SER A 137 -36.85 3.28 16.85
N TRP A 138 -36.63 2.23 16.06
CA TRP A 138 -37.66 1.68 15.16
C TRP A 138 -37.91 0.19 15.39
N ASP A 139 -37.81 -0.24 16.66
CA ASP A 139 -38.44 -1.48 17.10
C ASP A 139 -39.72 -1.07 17.82
N ILE A 140 -40.83 -1.06 17.07
CA ILE A 140 -42.20 -1.17 17.59
C ILE A 140 -42.53 -2.66 17.62
#